data_AF-A0A838JVA6-F1
#
_entry.id   AF-A0A838JVA6-F1
#
_cell.length_a   1.000
_cell.length_b   1.000
_cell.length_c   1.000
_cell.angle_alpha   90.00
_cell.angle_beta   90.00
_cell.angle_gamma   90.00
#
_symmetry.space_group_name_H-M   'P 1'
#
loop_
_entity.id
_entity.type
_entity.pdbx_description
1 polymer ?
#
loop_
_entity_poly.entity_id
_entity_poly.type
_entity_poly.pdbx_seq_one_letter_code
_entity_poly.pdbx_strand_id
1 'polypeptide(L)' 'MANYKYRVEIAYSEQDEGYIARVPELGCSAWGESVEEAAREVQDSIEAHLQALRKLGRPIPDPHVVTSA' A
#
# COMPACT_ATOMS: atom_id res chain seq x y z
N MET A 1 16.59 3.79 -2.22
CA MET A 1 15.14 3.51 -2.15
C MET A 1 14.41 4.73 -2.66
N ALA A 2 13.54 4.58 -3.66
CA ALA A 2 12.73 5.70 -4.11
C ALA A 2 11.64 5.94 -3.06
N ASN A 3 11.58 7.16 -2.53
CA ASN A 3 10.66 7.52 -1.45
C ASN A 3 9.29 7.86 -2.04
N TYR A 4 8.46 6.84 -2.25
CA TYR A 4 7.11 7.01 -2.76
C TYR A 4 6.13 7.24 -1.60
N LYS A 5 5.30 8.29 -1.71
CA LYS A 5 4.39 8.73 -0.65
C LYS A 5 2.94 8.44 -1.01
N TYR A 6 2.56 7.15 -1.04
CA TYR A 6 1.17 6.76 -1.27
C TYR A 6 0.34 6.82 0.01
N ARG A 7 -0.95 7.08 -0.13
CA ARG A 7 -1.89 6.96 0.98
C ARG A 7 -2.12 5.49 1.30
N VAL A 8 -2.04 5.16 2.58
CA VAL A 8 -2.37 3.82 3.09
C VAL A 8 -3.60 3.95 3.99
N GLU A 9 -4.63 3.18 3.68
CA GLU A 9 -5.85 3.07 4.48
C GLU A 9 -5.83 1.74 5.21
N ILE A 10 -5.92 1.74 6.55
CA ILE A 10 -5.90 0.53 7.37
C ILE A 10 -7.22 0.45 8.14
N ALA A 11 -7.92 -0.68 8.02
CA ALA A 11 -9.18 -0.93 8.72
C ALA A 11 -9.25 -2.38 9.19
N TYR A 12 -9.88 -2.61 10.35
CA TYR A 12 -10.18 -3.97 10.79
C TYR A 12 -11.25 -4.60 9.90
N SER A 13 -11.07 -5.87 9.57
CA SER A 13 -11.99 -6.71 8.80
C SER A 13 -12.47 -7.85 9.68
N GLU A 14 -13.77 -7.90 9.96
CA GLU A 14 -14.39 -9.03 10.68
C GLU A 14 -14.29 -10.34 9.88
N GLN A 15 -14.25 -10.25 8.54
CA GLN A 15 -14.15 -11.42 7.67
C GLN A 15 -12.75 -12.05 7.71
N ASP A 16 -11.71 -11.22 7.79
CA ASP A 16 -10.31 -11.65 7.80
C ASP A 16 -9.74 -11.73 9.22
N GLU A 17 -10.57 -11.47 10.25
CA GLU A 17 -10.20 -11.42 11.67
C GLU A 17 -8.90 -10.63 11.94
N GLY A 18 -8.70 -9.52 11.21
CA GLY A 18 -7.45 -8.75 11.25
C GLY A 18 -7.54 -7.43 10.51
N TYR A 19 -6.43 -6.71 10.43
CA TYR A 19 -6.34 -5.41 9.78
C TYR A 19 -5.97 -5.56 8.31
N ILE A 20 -6.74 -4.90 7.44
CA ILE A 20 -6.47 -4.80 6.01
C ILE A 20 -5.92 -3.40 5.72
N ALA A 21 -4.68 -3.34 5.25
CA ALA A 21 -4.07 -2.16 4.68
C ALA A 21 -4.29 -2.13 3.16
N ARG A 22 -4.67 -0.98 2.61
CA ARG A 22 -4.94 -0.78 1.18
C ARG A 22 -4.24 0.47 0.66
N VAL A 23 -3.75 0.38 -0.58
CA VAL A 23 -3.22 1.48 -1.38
C VAL A 23 -4.01 1.53 -2.68
N PRO A 24 -5.14 2.27 -2.73
CA PRO A 24 -6.02 2.31 -3.89
C PRO A 24 -5.29 2.67 -5.18
N GLU A 25 -4.34 3.61 -5.13
CA GLU A 25 -3.57 4.09 -6.29
C GLU A 25 -2.75 2.99 -6.97
N LEU A 26 -2.25 2.03 -6.20
CA LEU A 26 -1.44 0.92 -6.71
C LEU A 26 -2.25 -0.39 -6.84
N GLY A 27 -3.52 -0.39 -6.42
CA GLY A 27 -4.30 -1.61 -6.28
C GLY A 27 -3.65 -2.63 -5.33
N CYS A 28 -2.80 -2.17 -4.40
CA CYS A 28 -2.11 -3.01 -3.45
C CYS A 28 -2.90 -3.13 -2.16
N SER A 29 -2.82 -4.29 -1.52
CA SER A 29 -3.35 -4.52 -0.19
C SER A 29 -2.50 -5.53 0.56
N ALA A 30 -2.57 -5.47 1.89
CA ALA A 30 -1.96 -6.44 2.77
C ALA A 30 -2.83 -6.65 4.03
N TRP A 31 -2.61 -7.77 4.71
CA TRP A 31 -3.29 -8.13 5.95
C TRP A 31 -2.28 -8.21 7.09
N GLY A 32 -2.70 -7.97 8.32
CA GLY A 32 -1.94 -8.24 9.54
C GLY A 32 -2.83 -8.38 10.76
N GLU A 33 -2.36 -9.06 11.80
CA GLU A 33 -3.06 -9.21 13.09
C GLU A 33 -3.12 -7.88 13.85
N SER A 34 -2.23 -6.94 13.52
CA SER A 34 -2.14 -5.59 14.08
C SER A 34 -2.06 -4.53 12.98
N VAL A 35 -2.33 -3.27 13.36
CA VAL A 35 -2.15 -2.12 12.47
C VAL A 35 -0.72 -2.02 11.98
N GLU A 36 0.25 -2.25 12.88
CA GLU A 36 1.68 -2.21 12.61
C GLU A 36 2.11 -3.30 11.62
N GLU A 37 1.58 -4.51 11.79
CA GLU A 37 1.84 -5.60 10.87
C GLU A 37 1.26 -5.31 9.49
N ALA A 38 -0.02 -4.96 9.39
CA ALA A 38 -0.65 -4.61 8.11
C ALA A 38 0.10 -3.45 7.42
N ALA A 39 0.60 -2.47 8.19
CA ALA A 39 1.42 -1.36 7.68
C ALA A 39 2.79 -1.82 7.16
N ARG A 40 3.44 -2.80 7.80
CA ARG A 40 4.70 -3.37 7.31
C ARG A 40 4.48 -4.17 6.03
N GLU A 41 3.49 -5.06 6.03
CA GLU A 41 3.22 -5.94 4.89
C GLU A 41 2.80 -5.12 3.65
N VAL A 42 2.05 -4.03 3.82
CA VAL A 42 1.70 -3.16 2.68
C VAL A 42 2.90 -2.38 2.15
N GLN A 43 3.89 -2.04 2.98
CA GLN A 43 5.13 -1.41 2.49
C GLN A 43 5.91 -2.34 1.58
N ASP A 44 6.03 -3.62 1.96
CA ASP A 44 6.68 -4.64 1.12
C ASP A 44 5.90 -4.86 -0.18
N SER A 45 4.56 -4.88 -0.10
CA SER A 45 3.67 -4.97 -1.26
C SER A 45 3.85 -3.80 -2.24
N ILE A 46 3.94 -2.56 -1.73
CA ILE A 46 4.22 -1.36 -2.52
C ILE A 46 5.56 -1.48 -3.23
N GLU A 47 6.63 -1.86 -2.52
CA GLU A 47 7.95 -1.99 -3.13
C GLU A 47 7.96 -3.05 -4.25
N ALA A 48 7.42 -4.24 -3.97
CA ALA A 48 7.33 -5.32 -4.93
C ALA A 48 6.53 -4.91 -6.18
N HIS A 49 5.40 -4.24 -5.98
CA HIS A 49 4.55 -3.79 -7.08
C HIS A 49 5.24 -2.74 -7.96
N LEU A 50 5.89 -1.75 -7.36
CA LEU A 50 6.64 -0.73 -8.09
C LEU A 50 7.83 -1.32 -8.86
N GLN A 51 8.53 -2.30 -8.28
CA GLN A 51 9.57 -3.04 -8.98
C GLN A 51 9.00 -3.81 -10.18
N ALA A 52 7.82 -4.43 -10.03
CA ALA A 52 7.15 -5.14 -11.13
C ALA A 52 6.75 -4.17 -12.26
N LEU A 53 6.13 -3.02 -11.94
CA LEU A 53 5.76 -2.00 -12.92
C LEU A 53 6.99 -1.51 -13.72
N ARG A 54 8.11 -1.26 -13.03
CA ARG A 54 9.37 -0.87 -13.68
C ARG A 54 9.89 -1.95 -14.63
N LYS A 55 9.92 -3.22 -14.18
CA LYS A 55 10.37 -4.35 -15.01
C LYS A 55 9.49 -4.55 -16.24
N LEU A 56 8.19 -4.29 -16.11
CA LEU A 56 7.21 -4.41 -17.20
C LEU A 56 7.15 -3.17 -18.10
N GLY A 57 7.92 -2.11 -17.82
CA GLY A 57 7.86 -0.84 -18.55
C GLY A 57 6.50 -0.14 -18.43
N ARG A 58 5.74 -0.43 -17.37
CA ARG A 58 4.43 0.18 -17.11
C ARG A 58 4.60 1.51 -16.37
N PRO A 59 3.71 2.48 -16.62
CA PRO A 59 3.71 3.73 -15.87
C PRO A 59 3.49 3.47 -14.38
N ILE A 60 4.19 4.23 -13.54
CA ILE A 60 3.99 4.23 -12.09
C ILE A 60 2.89 5.27 -11.80
N PRO A 61 1.77 4.89 -11.16
CA PRO A 61 0.72 5.83 -10.76
C PRO A 61 1.28 6.91 -9.82
N ASP A 62 0.88 8.16 -9.99
CA ASP A 62 1.26 9.21 -9.04
C ASP A 62 0.48 9.08 -7.72
N PRO A 63 1.11 9.38 -6.56
CA PRO A 63 0.42 9.35 -5.29
C PRO A 63 -0.60 10.49 -5.15
N HIS A 64 -1.77 10.18 -4.56
CA HIS A 64 -2.72 11.22 -4.15
C HIS A 64 -2.30 11.78 -2.79
N VAL A 65 -1.46 12.81 -2.80
CA VAL A 65 -1.10 13.56 -1.59
C VAL A 65 -2.28 14.39 -1.12
N VAL A 66 -2.75 14.11 0.10
CA VAL A 66 -3.71 14.98 0.80
C VAL A 66 -2.94 16.21 1.29
N THR A 67 -3.17 17.36 0.67
CA THR A 67 -2.67 18.64 1.16
C THR A 67 -3.65 19.17 2.20
N SER A 68 -3.26 19.18 3.48
CA SER A 68 -3.95 19.98 4.49
C SER A 68 -3.68 21.45 4.22
N ALA A 69 -4.75 22.22 4.04
CA ALA A 69 -4.72 23.69 3.91
C ALA A 69 -4.47 24.37 5.27
#